data_AF-A0A929PGH9-F1
#
_entry.id   AF-A0A929PGH9-F1
#
_cell.length_a   1.000
_cell.length_b   1.000
_cell.length_c   1.000
_cell.angle_alpha   90.00
_cell.angle_beta   90.00
_cell.angle_gamma   90.00
#
_symmetry.space_group_name_H-M   'P 1'
#
loop_
_entity.id
_entity.type
_entity.pdbx_description
1 polymer ?
#
loop_
_entity_poly.entity_id
_entity_poly.type
_entity_poly.pdbx_seq_one_letter_code
_entity_poly.pdbx_strand_id
1 'polypeptide(L)'
;MPWLERRPIKGEIGEYIVMARQTSDRTWLVDAATNEFSREQAIPLSFLKKGRYKALIIQDRNDADYRMPTESYKVSKSFVGKGRHFACYTCTRRGACIII
;
A
#
# COMPACT_ATOMS: atom_id res chain seq x y z
N MET A 1 -19.30 5.79 7.68
CA MET A 1 -18.35 4.66 7.56
C MET A 1 -17.31 4.77 8.67
N PRO A 2 -17.44 4.05 9.80
CA PRO A 2 -16.44 4.10 10.86
C PRO A 2 -15.28 3.13 10.58
N TRP A 3 -14.04 3.60 10.77
CA TRP A 3 -12.86 2.74 10.84
C TRP A 3 -12.88 2.00 12.17
N LEU A 4 -12.75 0.67 12.14
CA LEU A 4 -12.58 -0.12 13.37
C LEU A 4 -11.19 0.09 13.96
N GLU A 5 -10.19 0.10 13.08
CA GLU A 5 -8.79 0.14 13.49
C GLU A 5 -7.96 0.95 12.50
N ARG A 6 -6.96 1.66 13.03
CA ARG A 6 -6.01 2.48 12.28
C ARG A 6 -4.62 2.21 12.83
N ARG A 7 -3.70 1.76 11.98
CA ARG A 7 -2.32 1.42 12.36
C ARG A 7 -1.33 2.11 11.43
N PRO A 8 -0.45 3.00 11.93
CA PRO A 8 0.72 3.42 11.18
C PRO A 8 1.69 2.23 11.08
N ILE A 9 2.12 1.90 9.87
CA ILE A 9 3.03 0.78 9.62
C ILE A 9 4.47 1.28 9.50
N LYS A 10 4.67 2.30 8.67
CA LYS A 10 5.94 3.00 8.48
C LYS A 10 5.65 4.45 8.11
N GLY A 11 6.59 5.32 8.39
CA GLY A 11 6.55 6.68 7.89
C GLY A 11 7.73 7.48 8.40
N GLU A 12 8.09 8.46 7.61
CA GLU A 12 9.15 9.43 7.90
C GLU A 12 8.62 10.80 7.49
N ILE A 13 8.72 11.76 8.41
CA ILE A 13 8.14 13.09 8.25
C ILE A 13 8.81 13.76 7.05
N GLY A 14 8.02 14.20 6.07
CA GLY A 14 8.51 14.82 4.84
C GLY A 14 8.85 13.85 3.71
N GLU A 15 8.92 12.55 4.00
CA GLU A 15 9.35 11.54 3.03
C GLU A 15 8.22 10.62 2.58
N TYR A 16 7.63 9.84 3.49
CA TYR A 16 6.59 8.88 3.12
C TYR A 16 5.75 8.47 4.32
N ILE A 17 4.56 7.92 4.04
CA ILE A 17 3.68 7.33 5.04
C ILE A 17 3.04 6.05 4.51
N VAL A 18 2.97 5.03 5.36
CA VAL A 18 2.27 3.78 5.14
C VAL A 18 1.31 3.54 6.30
N MET A 19 0.02 3.49 5.99
CA MET A 19 -1.04 3.35 6.97
C MET A 19 -1.96 2.19 6.61
N ALA A 20 -2.27 1.34 7.59
CA ALA A 20 -3.27 0.29 7.46
C ALA A 20 -4.54 0.70 8.22
N ARG A 21 -5.70 0.59 7.58
CA ARG A 21 -7.02 0.92 8.12
C ARG A 21 -7.93 -0.28 7.95
N GLN A 22 -8.63 -0.66 9.02
CA GLN A 22 -9.61 -1.74 8.98
C GLN A 22 -11.02 -1.17 8.90
N THR A 23 -11.80 -1.64 7.92
CA THR A 23 -13.21 -1.30 7.79
C THR A 23 -14.07 -2.15 8.74
N SER A 24 -15.33 -1.75 8.93
CA SER A 24 -16.35 -2.55 9.63
C SER A 24 -16.45 -3.98 9.12
N ASP A 25 -16.20 -4.17 7.83
CA ASP A 25 -16.36 -5.44 7.12
C ASP A 25 -15.12 -6.33 7.24
N ARG A 26 -14.19 -5.95 8.13
CA ARG A 26 -12.92 -6.64 8.41
C ARG A 26 -11.91 -6.63 7.26
N THR A 27 -12.19 -5.90 6.19
CA THR A 27 -11.26 -5.61 5.08
C THR A 27 -10.19 -4.64 5.55
N TRP A 28 -8.95 -4.89 5.14
CA TRP A 28 -7.83 -3.99 5.38
C TRP A 28 -7.53 -3.15 4.13
N LEU A 29 -7.45 -1.85 4.32
CA LEU A 29 -6.97 -0.89 3.33
C LEU A 29 -5.58 -0.43 3.77
N VAL A 30 -4.58 -0.67 2.96
CA VAL A 30 -3.21 -0.21 3.20
C VAL A 30 -2.87 0.82 2.14
N ASP A 31 -2.59 2.03 2.59
CA ASP A 31 -2.23 3.14 1.73
C ASP A 31 -0.77 3.51 1.97
N ALA A 32 -0.01 3.66 0.89
CA ALA A 32 1.35 4.15 0.89
C ALA A 32 1.42 5.41 0.02
N ALA A 33 1.95 6.50 0.56
CA ALA A 33 2.20 7.74 -0.17
C ALA A 33 3.65 8.17 0.01
N THR A 34 4.29 8.65 -1.06
CA THR A 34 5.68 9.11 -1.06
C THR A 34 5.77 10.57 -1.52
N ASN A 35 6.90 11.21 -1.21
CA ASN A 35 7.26 12.55 -1.65
C ASN A 35 7.82 12.56 -3.09
N GLU A 36 8.71 13.50 -3.39
CA GLU A 36 9.27 13.69 -4.74
C GLU A 36 10.21 12.58 -5.21
N PHE A 37 10.55 11.63 -4.35
CA PHE A 37 11.45 10.54 -4.67
C PHE A 37 10.70 9.22 -4.83
N SER A 38 11.03 8.48 -5.89
CA SER A 38 10.59 7.10 -6.05
C SER A 38 11.30 6.22 -5.03
N ARG A 39 10.55 5.28 -4.45
CA ARG A 39 11.04 4.41 -3.37
C ARG A 39 10.49 3.02 -3.56
N GLU A 40 11.36 2.03 -3.38
CA GLU A 40 10.95 0.65 -3.19
C GLU A 40 10.99 0.33 -1.71
N GLN A 41 9.85 -0.08 -1.15
CA GLN A 41 9.71 -0.34 0.26
C GLN A 41 8.98 -1.64 0.53
N ALA A 42 9.54 -2.43 1.44
CA ALA A 42 8.90 -3.62 1.97
C ALA A 42 7.90 -3.22 3.07
N ILE A 43 6.60 -3.42 2.80
CA ILE A 43 5.50 -3.21 3.75
C ILE A 43 5.26 -4.51 4.52
N PRO A 44 5.51 -4.56 5.84
CA PRO A 44 5.25 -5.75 6.64
C PRO A 44 3.75 -5.96 6.84
N LEU A 45 3.24 -7.13 6.46
CA LEU A 45 1.85 -7.55 6.67
C LEU A 45 1.67 -8.30 8.00
N SER A 46 2.40 -7.88 9.03
CA SER A 46 2.38 -8.51 10.37
C SER A 46 1.10 -8.24 11.16
N PHE A 47 0.38 -7.18 10.80
CA PHE A 47 -0.90 -6.78 11.41
C PHE A 47 -2.06 -7.70 11.04
N LEU A 48 -1.94 -8.48 9.95
CA LEU A 48 -2.94 -9.45 9.57
C LEU A 48 -3.03 -10.59 10.60
N LYS A 49 -4.24 -11.12 10.81
CA LYS A 49 -4.42 -12.35 11.60
C LYS A 49 -3.90 -13.57 10.81
N LYS A 50 -3.71 -14.70 11.50
CA LYS A 50 -3.29 -15.94 10.85
C LYS A 50 -4.38 -16.36 9.85
N GLY A 51 -4.02 -16.51 8.58
CA GLY A 51 -4.97 -16.80 7.51
C GLY A 51 -4.39 -16.50 6.13
N ARG A 52 -5.20 -16.77 5.10
CA ARG A 52 -4.89 -16.48 3.70
C ARG A 52 -5.91 -15.46 3.18
N TYR A 53 -5.44 -14.30 2.78
CA TYR A 53 -6.25 -13.18 2.33
C TYR A 53 -6.03 -12.92 0.84
N LYS A 54 -7.05 -12.39 0.16
CA LYS A 54 -6.94 -11.95 -1.23
C LYS A 54 -6.52 -10.49 -1.24
N ALA A 55 -5.27 -10.22 -1.57
CA ALA A 55 -4.79 -8.87 -1.77
C ALA A 55 -5.03 -8.40 -3.20
N LEU A 56 -5.74 -7.29 -3.35
CA LEU A 56 -5.75 -6.47 -4.56
C LEU A 56 -4.72 -5.36 -4.38
N ILE A 57 -3.66 -5.40 -5.18
CA ILE A 57 -2.57 -4.43 -5.14
C ILE A 57 -2.76 -3.50 -6.33
N ILE A 58 -2.84 -2.22 -6.04
CA ILE A 58 -2.92 -1.13 -7.01
C ILE A 58 -1.69 -0.27 -6.76
N GLN A 59 -0.76 -0.26 -7.71
CA GLN A 59 0.47 0.51 -7.60
C GLN A 59 0.79 1.15 -8.94
N ASP A 60 1.60 2.20 -8.93
CA ASP A 60 2.09 2.78 -10.17
C ASP A 60 2.99 1.81 -10.95
N ARG A 61 3.01 1.98 -12.27
CA ARG A 61 4.00 1.31 -13.12
C ARG A 61 5.39 1.90 -12.84
N ASN A 62 6.46 1.10 -13.02
CA ASN A 62 7.84 1.57 -12.85
C ASN A 62 8.20 2.80 -13.70
N ASP A 63 7.50 2.99 -14.83
CA ASP A 63 7.68 4.08 -15.80
C ASP A 63 6.60 5.18 -15.64
N ALA A 64 5.88 5.21 -14.52
CA ALA A 64 4.99 6.33 -14.24
C ALA A 64 5.83 7.53 -13.82
N ASP A 65 5.53 8.72 -14.33
CA ASP A 65 6.05 9.99 -13.80
C ASP A 65 4.83 10.85 -13.45
N TYR A 66 4.90 11.60 -12.35
CA TYR A 66 3.88 12.59 -12.02
C TYR A 66 3.78 13.68 -13.10
N ARG A 67 4.87 13.96 -13.82
CA ARG A 67 4.92 14.97 -14.90
C ARG A 67 4.31 14.48 -16.21
N MET A 68 4.17 13.17 -16.39
CA MET A 68 3.58 12.58 -17.58
C MET A 68 2.06 12.45 -17.39
N PRO A 69 1.23 12.88 -18.36
CA PRO A 69 -0.23 12.84 -18.25
C PRO A 69 -0.84 11.42 -18.34
N THR A 70 -0.02 10.36 -18.25
CA THR A 70 -0.50 8.98 -18.34
C THR A 70 -0.84 8.43 -16.97
N GLU A 71 -2.11 8.04 -16.77
CA GLU A 71 -2.59 7.27 -15.63
C GLU A 71 -2.09 5.81 -15.71
N SER A 72 -0.78 5.63 -15.60
CA SER A 72 -0.12 4.32 -15.67
C SER A 72 -0.14 3.62 -14.31
N TYR A 73 -1.21 2.89 -14.01
CA TYR A 73 -1.29 2.02 -12.83
C TYR A 73 -1.30 0.53 -13.19
N LYS A 74 -0.85 -0.31 -12.27
CA LYS A 74 -0.88 -1.76 -12.36
C LYS A 74 -1.76 -2.32 -11.25
N VAL A 75 -2.76 -3.10 -11.64
CA VAL A 75 -3.58 -3.87 -10.72
C VAL A 75 -3.12 -5.32 -10.74
N SER A 76 -2.84 -5.88 -9.56
CA SER A 76 -2.51 -7.29 -9.43
C SER A 76 -3.27 -7.92 -8.26
N LYS A 77 -3.66 -9.18 -8.43
CA LYS A 77 -4.34 -9.97 -7.39
C LYS A 77 -3.38 -11.03 -6.91
N SER A 78 -3.16 -11.10 -5.61
CA SER A 78 -2.30 -12.12 -5.01
C SER A 78 -2.88 -12.62 -3.69
N PHE A 79 -2.40 -13.77 -3.23
CA PHE A 79 -2.76 -14.28 -1.91
C PHE A 79 -1.65 -13.95 -0.91
N VAL A 80 -2.01 -13.25 0.16
CA VAL A 80 -1.09 -12.85 1.22
C VAL A 80 -1.46 -13.51 2.55
N GLY A 81 -0.49 -13.60 3.43
CA GLY A 81 -0.65 -14.14 4.77
C GLY A 81 0.17 -13.33 5.76
N LYS A 82 -0.09 -13.55 7.05
CA LYS A 82 0.61 -12.89 8.16
C LYS A 82 2.12 -13.06 8.03
N GLY A 83 2.87 -11.98 8.23
CA GLY A 83 4.33 -12.00 8.30
C GLY A 83 5.05 -11.97 6.95
N ARG A 84 4.32 -11.94 5.84
CA ARG A 84 4.93 -11.61 4.53
C ARG A 84 5.25 -10.12 4.45
N HIS A 85 6.29 -9.82 3.70
CA HIS A 85 6.60 -8.47 3.26
C HIS A 85 6.06 -8.30 1.85
N PHE A 86 5.31 -7.23 1.62
CA PHE A 86 4.91 -6.83 0.29
C PHE A 86 5.90 -5.79 -0.22
N ALA A 87 6.60 -6.10 -1.31
CA ALA A 87 7.44 -5.13 -1.99
C ALA A 87 6.54 -4.16 -2.76
N CYS A 88 6.52 -2.91 -2.32
CA CYS A 88 5.74 -1.85 -2.90
C CYS A 88 6.69 -0.85 -3.56
N TYR A 89 6.48 -0.61 -4.85
CA TYR A 89 7.11 0.50 -5.56
C TYR A 89 6.15 1.68 -5.54
N THR A 90 6.58 2.79 -4.95
CA THR A 90 5.90 4.07 -5.02
C THR A 90 6.70 5.00 -5.90
N CYS A 91 6.07 5.50 -6.96
CA CYS A 91 6.72 6.48 -7.82
C CYS A 91 6.60 7.89 -7.25
N THR A 92 7.49 8.80 -7.69
CA THR A 92 7.54 10.22 -7.30
C THR A 92 6.16 10.86 -7.25
N ARG A 93 5.81 11.44 -6.08
CA ARG A 93 4.55 12.12 -5.76
C ARG A 93 3.29 11.28 -5.97
N ARG A 94 3.43 9.95 -6.00
CA ARG A 94 2.30 9.03 -6.11
C ARG A 94 2.26 8.06 -4.94
N GLY A 95 1.50 6.99 -5.08
CA GLY A 95 1.19 6.09 -3.99
C GLY A 95 0.69 4.75 -4.47
N ALA A 96 0.59 3.83 -3.52
CA ALA A 96 0.04 2.51 -3.75
C ALA A 96 -1.07 2.24 -2.74
N CYS A 97 -2.10 1.53 -3.19
CA CYS A 97 -3.18 1.05 -2.36
C CYS A 97 -3.25 -0.46 -2.42
N ILE A 98 -3.43 -1.10 -1.27
CA ILE A 98 -3.60 -2.55 -1.16
C ILE A 98 -4.88 -2.80 -0.37
N ILE A 99 -5.76 -3.59 -0.96
CA ILE A 99 -7.02 -4.02 -0.35
C ILE A 99 -6.88 -5.51 -0.01
N ILE A 100 -7.05 -5.89 1.26
CA ILE A 100 -6.81 -7.25 1.78
C ILE A 100 -8.04 -7.78 2.52
#